data_AF-A0A1S2HI09-F1
#
_entry.id   AF-A0A1S2HI09-F1
#
_cell.length_a   1.000
_cell.length_b   1.000
_cell.length_c   1.000
_cell.angle_alpha   90.00
_cell.angle_beta   90.00
_cell.angle_gamma   90.00
#
_symmetry.space_group_name_H-M   'P 1'
#
loop_
_entity.id
_entity.type
_entity.pdbx_description
1 polymer ?
#
loop_
_entity_poly.entity_id
_entity_poly.type
_entity_poly.pdbx_seq_one_letter_code
_entity_poly.pdbx_strand_id
1 'polypeptide(L)'
;MNRTTRPTRTVTATFAVGLALAATIVLAGCTSGGSSPDASPAAHRKATSVEVTADPASVAAEHFAVLSRPFAASDALPDDDLGPEDMVLNSQRLVATVHGTKYWIAATDGGGAALISWHRGAGSAENWSVTSGDEVQDASVVTSMLDDSGHRTALVSDGFVAAGAEEMHEIATNVWTEELGADLPTDLSDD
;
A
#
# COMPACT_ATOMS: atom_id res chain seq x y z
N MET A 1 33.77 3.23 36.29
CA MET A 1 33.90 2.23 35.19
C MET A 1 32.77 1.23 35.34
N ASN A 2 31.91 1.13 34.32
CA ASN A 2 31.29 -0.10 33.79
C ASN A 2 30.13 0.29 32.86
N ARG A 3 30.42 0.33 31.56
CA ARG A 3 29.43 0.38 30.47
C ARG A 3 29.04 -1.05 30.15
N THR A 4 27.74 -1.35 30.18
CA THR A 4 27.21 -2.64 29.72
C THR A 4 26.42 -2.39 28.44
N THR A 5 27.10 -2.54 27.30
CA THR A 5 26.52 -2.57 25.97
C THR A 5 25.69 -3.84 25.80
N ARG A 6 24.38 -3.72 25.52
CA ARG A 6 23.56 -4.83 25.00
C ARG A 6 23.66 -4.87 23.47
N PRO A 7 23.76 -6.06 22.85
CA PRO A 7 23.82 -6.20 21.40
C PRO A 7 22.43 -6.07 20.77
N THR A 8 22.33 -5.19 19.77
CA THR A 8 21.21 -5.08 18.84
C THR A 8 21.17 -6.34 17.97
N ARG A 9 20.11 -7.14 18.08
CA ARG A 9 19.85 -8.25 17.14
C ARG A 9 19.08 -7.70 15.95
N THR A 10 19.81 -7.45 14.86
CA THR A 10 19.23 -7.25 13.54
C THR A 10 18.70 -8.59 13.04
N VAL A 11 17.38 -8.74 12.89
CA VAL A 11 16.77 -9.89 12.22
C VAL A 11 16.38 -9.43 10.82
N THR A 12 17.25 -9.70 9.85
CA THR A 12 16.96 -9.50 8.42
C THR A 12 16.21 -10.74 7.94
N ALA A 13 14.91 -10.62 7.69
CA ALA A 13 14.13 -11.69 7.06
C ALA A 13 14.02 -11.42 5.56
N THR A 14 14.89 -12.05 4.78
CA THR A 14 14.81 -12.07 3.31
C THR A 14 13.83 -13.16 2.89
N PHE A 15 12.64 -12.79 2.39
CA PHE A 15 11.74 -13.74 1.75
C PHE A 15 11.97 -13.73 0.23
N ALA A 16 12.55 -14.82 -0.27
CA ALA A 16 12.69 -15.09 -1.70
C ALA A 16 11.45 -15.86 -2.19
N VAL A 17 10.62 -15.24 -3.03
CA VAL A 17 9.57 -15.95 -3.76
C VAL A 17 10.07 -16.26 -5.16
N GLY A 18 10.41 -17.53 -5.39
CA GLY A 18 10.79 -18.04 -6.70
C GLY A 18 9.55 -18.39 -7.53
N LEU A 19 9.41 -17.79 -8.70
CA LEU A 19 8.42 -18.19 -9.69
C LEU A 19 9.08 -19.04 -10.78
N ALA A 20 8.74 -20.33 -10.80
CA ALA A 20 9.12 -21.25 -11.87
C ALA A 20 8.11 -21.15 -13.02
N LEU A 21 8.56 -20.73 -14.20
CA LEU A 21 7.77 -20.76 -15.43
C LEU A 21 8.29 -21.88 -16.34
N ALA A 22 7.51 -22.96 -16.41
CA ALA A 22 7.73 -24.08 -17.31
C ALA A 22 6.85 -23.94 -18.57
N ALA A 23 7.55 -23.81 -19.70
CA ALA A 23 7.29 -24.33 -21.05
C ALA A 23 5.88 -24.27 -21.66
N THR A 24 5.79 -23.69 -22.87
CA THR A 24 5.48 -24.49 -24.07
C THR A 24 5.92 -23.78 -25.36
N ILE A 25 6.73 -24.51 -26.13
CA ILE A 25 7.15 -24.17 -27.49
C ILE A 25 6.08 -24.71 -28.44
N VAL A 26 5.55 -23.89 -29.34
CA VAL A 26 4.87 -24.38 -30.54
C VAL A 26 5.62 -23.86 -31.77
N LEU A 27 6.44 -24.74 -32.34
CA LEU A 27 6.85 -24.68 -33.74
C LEU A 27 5.78 -25.36 -34.59
N ALA A 28 5.35 -24.69 -35.67
CA ALA A 28 5.02 -25.23 -37.00
C ALA A 28 3.93 -24.35 -37.66
N GLY A 29 3.99 -24.00 -38.94
CA GLY A 29 4.90 -24.48 -39.97
C GLY A 29 4.91 -23.59 -41.21
N CYS A 30 6.01 -23.71 -41.94
CA CYS A 30 6.14 -23.28 -43.32
C CYS A 30 5.21 -24.10 -44.22
N THR A 31 4.49 -23.44 -45.12
CA THR A 31 4.13 -24.03 -46.41
C THR A 31 4.35 -22.99 -47.50
N SER A 32 5.19 -23.37 -48.47
CA SER A 32 5.59 -22.60 -49.63
C SER A 32 4.61 -22.83 -50.78
N GLY A 33 4.13 -21.76 -51.41
CA GLY A 33 3.36 -21.83 -52.66
C GLY A 33 3.21 -20.44 -53.27
N GLY A 34 4.16 -20.08 -54.15
CA GLY A 34 4.15 -18.81 -54.84
C GLY A 34 3.15 -18.76 -56.00
N SER A 35 2.50 -17.61 -56.15
CA SER A 35 2.12 -16.98 -57.41
C SER A 35 1.72 -15.53 -57.11
N SER A 36 2.49 -14.57 -57.63
CA SER A 36 2.16 -13.13 -57.68
C SER A 36 1.74 -12.81 -59.13
N PRO A 37 0.89 -11.79 -59.38
CA PRO A 37 1.39 -10.42 -59.33
C PRO A 37 0.42 -9.33 -58.82
N ASP A 38 1.03 -8.22 -58.42
CA ASP A 38 0.49 -6.85 -58.27
C ASP A 38 -0.60 -6.55 -57.23
N ALA A 39 -0.14 -6.15 -56.04
CA ALA A 39 -0.45 -4.83 -55.46
C ALA A 39 0.57 -4.47 -54.38
N SER A 40 1.24 -3.34 -54.54
CA SER A 40 2.23 -2.79 -53.59
C SER A 40 1.65 -2.52 -52.20
N PRO A 41 2.50 -2.54 -51.15
CA PRO A 41 2.11 -2.81 -49.77
C PRO A 41 1.47 -1.59 -49.11
N ALA A 42 0.25 -1.74 -48.61
CA ALA A 42 -0.20 -0.92 -47.51
C ALA A 42 0.66 -1.32 -46.31
N ALA A 43 1.71 -0.54 -46.05
CA ALA A 43 2.43 -0.59 -44.80
C ALA A 43 1.39 -0.52 -43.68
N HIS A 44 1.14 -1.63 -43.00
CA HIS A 44 0.53 -1.60 -41.68
C HIS A 44 1.44 -0.68 -40.88
N ARG A 45 1.01 0.58 -40.68
CA ARG A 45 1.56 1.41 -39.61
C ARG A 45 1.38 0.55 -38.38
N LYS A 46 2.49 -0.03 -37.91
CA LYS A 46 2.59 -0.55 -36.56
C LYS A 46 2.19 0.65 -35.72
N ALA A 47 0.96 0.65 -35.22
CA ALA A 47 0.52 1.65 -34.29
C ALA A 47 1.52 1.48 -33.15
N THR A 48 2.45 2.41 -33.04
CA THR A 48 3.27 2.56 -31.86
C THR A 48 2.25 2.82 -30.77
N SER A 49 1.88 1.79 -30.01
CA SER A 49 1.10 1.97 -28.80
C SER A 49 1.94 2.90 -27.95
N VAL A 50 1.50 4.15 -27.84
CA VAL A 50 2.00 5.02 -26.79
C VAL A 50 1.60 4.32 -25.51
N GLU A 51 2.58 3.77 -24.81
CA GLU A 51 2.40 3.29 -23.45
C GLU A 51 2.07 4.55 -22.64
N VAL A 52 0.78 4.78 -22.41
CA VAL A 52 0.33 5.85 -21.53
C VAL A 52 0.69 5.37 -20.14
N THR A 53 1.77 5.90 -19.58
CA THR A 53 2.06 5.73 -18.16
C THR A 53 0.86 6.30 -17.41
N ALA A 54 0.12 5.43 -16.74
CA ALA A 54 -1.02 5.83 -15.95
C ALA A 54 -0.56 6.78 -14.84
N ASP A 55 -1.40 7.76 -14.52
CA ASP A 55 -1.15 8.68 -13.40
C ASP A 55 -1.06 7.86 -12.10
N PRO A 56 0.04 7.94 -11.31
CA PRO A 56 0.22 7.11 -10.11
C PRO A 56 -0.91 7.25 -9.10
N ALA A 57 -1.47 8.45 -8.93
CA ALA A 57 -2.61 8.67 -8.05
C ALA A 57 -3.88 7.95 -8.54
N SER A 58 -4.06 7.86 -9.85
CA SER A 58 -5.14 7.10 -10.47
C SER A 58 -4.97 5.60 -10.27
N VAL A 59 -3.75 5.07 -10.39
CA VAL A 59 -3.44 3.65 -10.13
C VAL A 59 -3.72 3.30 -8.67
N ALA A 60 -3.23 4.11 -7.73
CA ALA A 60 -3.48 3.88 -6.31
C ALA A 60 -4.98 3.93 -5.97
N ALA A 61 -5.75 4.80 -6.64
CA ALA A 61 -7.19 4.92 -6.45
C ALA A 61 -8.00 3.71 -6.95
N GLU A 62 -7.43 2.83 -7.78
CA GLU A 62 -8.05 1.56 -8.19
C GLU A 62 -8.07 0.54 -7.04
N HIS A 63 -7.13 0.64 -6.10
CA HIS A 63 -6.98 -0.30 -4.98
C HIS A 63 -7.35 0.29 -3.62
N PHE A 64 -7.39 1.61 -3.48
CA PHE A 64 -7.75 2.27 -2.22
C PHE A 64 -8.87 3.28 -2.46
N ALA A 65 -10.11 2.87 -2.16
CA ALA A 65 -11.31 3.68 -2.36
C ALA A 65 -11.18 5.10 -1.78
N VAL A 66 -10.46 5.26 -0.67
CA VAL A 66 -10.27 6.55 -0.05
C VAL A 66 -9.52 7.56 -0.93
N LEU A 67 -8.64 7.11 -1.83
CA LEU A 67 -7.87 7.97 -2.73
C LEU A 67 -8.71 8.48 -3.92
N SER A 68 -9.82 7.82 -4.24
CA SER A 68 -10.77 8.28 -5.26
C SER A 68 -11.53 9.56 -4.87
N ARG A 69 -11.53 9.93 -3.57
CA ARG A 69 -12.24 11.15 -3.14
C ARG A 69 -11.45 12.42 -3.50
N PRO A 70 -12.12 13.55 -3.78
CA PRO A 70 -11.43 14.84 -3.96
C PRO A 70 -10.67 15.27 -2.70
N PHE A 71 -9.53 15.95 -2.89
CA PHE A 71 -8.77 16.55 -1.79
C PHE A 71 -9.56 17.69 -1.15
N ALA A 72 -9.62 17.72 0.18
CA ALA A 72 -10.16 18.81 0.98
C ALA A 72 -9.10 19.41 1.91
N ALA A 73 -9.31 20.63 2.39
CA ALA A 73 -8.38 21.29 3.32
C ALA A 73 -8.13 20.48 4.61
N SER A 74 -9.10 19.66 5.04
CA SER A 74 -8.95 18.75 6.18
C SER A 74 -7.98 17.59 5.95
N ASP A 75 -7.64 17.31 4.68
CA ASP A 75 -6.71 16.25 4.30
C ASP A 75 -5.25 16.71 4.32
N ALA A 76 -5.00 18.02 4.43
CA ALA A 76 -3.64 18.55 4.51
C ALA A 76 -2.89 17.92 5.70
N LEU A 77 -1.63 17.55 5.46
CA LEU A 77 -0.71 17.20 6.54
C LEU A 77 -0.42 18.47 7.37
N PRO A 78 -0.07 18.31 8.65
CA PRO A 78 0.46 19.40 9.47
C PRO A 78 1.68 20.07 8.82
N ASP A 79 1.88 21.38 9.02
CA ASP A 79 2.99 22.13 8.39
C ASP A 79 4.40 21.60 8.77
N ASP A 80 4.50 20.86 9.87
CA ASP A 80 5.73 20.22 10.36
C ASP A 80 5.96 18.80 9.82
N ASP A 81 5.07 18.30 8.95
CA ASP A 81 5.16 16.97 8.34
C ASP A 81 4.97 17.06 6.81
N LEU A 82 6.02 16.70 6.08
CA LEU A 82 6.00 16.67 4.61
C LEU A 82 5.49 15.34 4.05
N GLY A 83 5.27 14.34 4.90
CA GLY A 83 4.98 12.98 4.51
C GLY A 83 6.20 12.24 3.95
N PRO A 84 5.97 11.05 3.36
CA PRO A 84 6.99 10.27 2.66
C PRO A 84 7.59 11.01 1.46
N GLU A 85 8.87 10.74 1.16
CA GLU A 85 9.60 11.38 0.05
C GLU A 85 9.01 11.05 -1.34
N ASP A 86 8.44 9.85 -1.49
CA ASP A 86 7.82 9.29 -2.69
C ASP A 86 6.33 9.63 -2.81
N MET A 87 5.78 10.41 -1.88
CA MET A 87 4.37 10.79 -1.88
C MET A 87 4.04 11.74 -3.05
N VAL A 88 2.97 11.44 -3.78
CA VAL A 88 2.39 12.38 -4.75
C VAL A 88 1.77 13.56 -4.01
N LEU A 89 2.18 14.78 -4.35
CA LEU A 89 1.72 15.99 -3.67
C LEU A 89 0.19 16.16 -3.73
N ASN A 90 -0.43 16.48 -2.59
CA ASN A 90 -1.88 16.66 -2.40
C ASN A 90 -2.72 15.38 -2.68
N SER A 91 -2.09 14.21 -2.76
CA SER A 91 -2.79 12.92 -2.88
C SER A 91 -3.30 12.40 -1.53
N GLN A 92 -2.76 12.92 -0.42
CA GLN A 92 -3.11 12.47 0.92
C GLN A 92 -4.58 12.70 1.24
N ARG A 93 -5.12 11.79 2.04
CA ARG A 93 -6.51 11.73 2.47
C ARG A 93 -6.53 11.35 3.95
N LEU A 94 -7.01 12.25 4.81
CA LEU A 94 -7.19 11.95 6.23
C LEU A 94 -8.26 10.88 6.40
N VAL A 95 -7.93 9.71 6.93
CA VAL A 95 -8.85 8.57 7.02
C VAL A 95 -9.40 8.36 8.42
N ALA A 96 -8.59 8.61 9.45
CA ALA A 96 -9.00 8.39 10.83
C ALA A 96 -8.34 9.37 11.81
N THR A 97 -8.95 9.51 12.98
CA THR A 97 -8.29 10.02 14.18
C THR A 97 -8.64 9.11 15.34
N VAL A 98 -7.64 8.45 15.91
CA VAL A 98 -7.80 7.46 17.00
C VAL A 98 -6.85 7.85 18.12
N HIS A 99 -7.39 8.03 19.34
CA HIS A 99 -6.63 8.42 20.53
C HIS A 99 -5.69 9.64 20.37
N GLY A 100 -6.03 10.58 19.47
CA GLY A 100 -5.22 11.77 19.20
C GLY A 100 -4.19 11.60 18.08
N THR A 101 -3.99 10.38 17.59
CA THR A 101 -3.21 10.07 16.40
C THR A 101 -4.09 10.17 15.16
N LYS A 102 -3.61 10.88 14.15
CA LYS A 102 -4.25 11.04 12.85
C LYS A 102 -3.61 10.10 11.84
N TYR A 103 -4.42 9.53 10.96
CA TYR A 103 -3.97 8.63 9.92
C TYR A 103 -4.37 9.17 8.55
N TRP A 104 -3.45 9.12 7.59
CA TRP A 104 -3.70 9.44 6.20
C TRP A 104 -3.29 8.27 5.31
N ILE A 105 -3.97 8.18 4.17
CA ILE A 105 -3.51 7.40 3.03
C ILE A 105 -3.15 8.38 1.93
N ALA A 106 -2.01 8.19 1.28
CA ALA A 106 -1.55 9.00 0.15
C ALA A 106 -1.07 8.10 -0.99
N ALA A 107 -1.10 8.57 -2.22
CA ALA A 107 -0.52 7.84 -3.35
C ALA A 107 1.01 8.02 -3.37
N THR A 108 1.74 7.00 -3.80
CA THR A 108 3.18 7.09 -4.11
C THR A 108 3.41 7.29 -5.60
N ASP A 109 4.57 7.83 -5.98
CA ASP A 109 4.95 8.05 -7.38
C ASP A 109 5.09 6.74 -8.20
N GLY A 110 5.27 5.60 -7.53
CA GLY A 110 5.28 4.26 -8.11
C GLY A 110 3.90 3.64 -8.36
N GLY A 111 2.79 4.34 -8.04
CA GLY A 111 1.42 3.85 -8.19
C GLY A 111 0.89 3.04 -7.00
N GLY A 112 1.67 2.99 -5.91
CA GLY A 112 1.27 2.41 -4.64
C GLY A 112 0.63 3.43 -3.69
N ALA A 113 0.61 3.10 -2.41
CA ALA A 113 0.09 3.99 -1.38
C ALA A 113 0.95 3.98 -0.10
N ALA A 114 0.87 5.08 0.62
CA ALA A 114 1.51 5.30 1.90
C ALA A 114 0.45 5.36 3.00
N LEU A 115 0.72 4.71 4.13
CA LEU A 115 0.04 4.95 5.39
C LEU A 115 0.91 5.87 6.24
N ILE A 116 0.33 6.99 6.65
CA ILE A 116 1.00 8.04 7.41
C ILE A 116 0.27 8.18 8.74
N SER A 117 1.01 8.13 9.83
CA SER A 117 0.54 8.35 11.18
C SER A 117 1.20 9.59 11.76
N TRP A 118 0.39 10.47 12.34
CA TRP A 118 0.88 11.67 13.01
C TRP A 118 0.18 11.86 14.35
N HIS A 119 0.98 12.09 15.37
CA HIS A 119 0.59 12.56 16.68
C HIS A 119 1.36 13.85 16.99
N ARG A 120 0.78 14.70 17.83
CA ARG A 120 1.40 15.97 18.21
C ARG A 120 2.75 15.73 18.90
N GLY A 121 3.81 16.32 18.35
CA GLY A 121 5.15 16.33 18.91
C GLY A 121 6.17 15.57 18.04
N ALA A 122 7.19 16.27 17.56
CA ALA A 122 8.17 15.78 16.56
C ALA A 122 8.99 14.53 16.97
N GLY A 123 8.90 14.06 18.21
CA GLY A 123 9.57 12.86 18.70
C GLY A 123 8.61 11.78 19.21
N SER A 124 7.33 11.87 18.87
CA SER A 124 6.35 10.85 19.22
C SER A 124 6.67 9.54 18.48
N ALA A 125 6.62 8.41 19.19
CA ALA A 125 6.75 7.08 18.56
C ALA A 125 5.59 6.79 17.59
N GLU A 126 4.46 7.47 17.76
CA GLU A 126 3.28 7.40 16.89
C GLU A 126 3.46 8.15 15.55
N ASN A 127 4.56 8.89 15.38
CA ASN A 127 4.83 9.61 14.14
C ASN A 127 5.66 8.71 13.22
N TRP A 128 5.04 8.21 12.17
CA TRP A 128 5.67 7.30 11.24
C TRP A 128 4.95 7.29 9.90
N SER A 129 5.63 6.77 8.89
CA SER A 129 5.01 6.50 7.60
C SER A 129 5.59 5.23 7.00
N VAL A 130 4.76 4.45 6.32
CA VAL A 130 5.18 3.27 5.58
C VAL A 130 4.49 3.20 4.24
N THR A 131 5.21 2.78 3.21
CA THR A 131 4.70 2.71 1.84
C THR A 131 4.58 1.26 1.38
N SER A 132 3.63 1.02 0.47
CA SER A 132 3.43 -0.27 -0.19
C SER A 132 4.60 -0.70 -1.08
N GLY A 133 5.46 0.25 -1.46
CA GLY A 133 6.32 0.12 -2.62
C GLY A 133 5.48 0.20 -3.91
N ASP A 134 5.79 -0.69 -4.85
CA ASP A 134 5.19 -0.74 -6.19
C ASP A 134 3.82 -1.49 -6.20
N GLU A 135 3.55 -2.25 -7.26
CA GLU A 135 2.27 -2.88 -7.61
C GLU A 135 1.48 -3.48 -6.43
N VAL A 136 0.24 -3.00 -6.27
CA VAL A 136 -0.69 -3.40 -5.21
C VAL A 136 -1.60 -4.50 -5.73
N GLN A 137 -1.78 -5.58 -4.96
CA GLN A 137 -2.73 -6.64 -5.29
C GLN A 137 -4.10 -6.37 -4.66
N ASP A 138 -5.16 -6.81 -5.32
CA ASP A 138 -6.53 -6.75 -4.80
C ASP A 138 -6.68 -7.56 -3.51
N ALA A 139 -7.52 -7.05 -2.58
CA ALA A 139 -7.86 -7.69 -1.32
C ALA A 139 -6.64 -8.15 -0.48
N SER A 140 -5.56 -7.37 -0.47
CA SER A 140 -4.31 -7.69 0.19
C SER A 140 -3.99 -6.73 1.34
N VAL A 141 -3.23 -7.24 2.33
CA VAL A 141 -2.54 -6.39 3.30
C VAL A 141 -1.27 -5.89 2.63
N VAL A 142 -1.16 -4.58 2.48
CA VAL A 142 -0.13 -3.95 1.67
C VAL A 142 1.05 -3.51 2.52
N THR A 143 0.79 -3.00 3.72
CA THR A 143 1.83 -2.73 4.71
C THR A 143 1.25 -2.79 6.12
N SER A 144 2.08 -3.20 7.09
CA SER A 144 1.69 -3.37 8.48
C SER A 144 2.80 -2.90 9.41
N MET A 145 2.41 -2.29 10.52
CA MET A 145 3.30 -1.86 11.59
C MET A 145 2.84 -2.44 12.91
N LEU A 146 3.81 -2.79 13.76
CA LEU A 146 3.61 -3.11 15.17
C LEU A 146 4.19 -1.96 15.97
N ASP A 147 3.39 -1.31 16.82
CA ASP A 147 3.89 -0.27 17.73
C ASP A 147 4.61 -0.89 18.94
N ASP A 148 5.19 -0.02 19.79
CA ASP A 148 5.91 -0.45 21.00
C ASP A 148 4.99 -1.12 22.05
N SER A 149 3.68 -0.91 21.95
CA SER A 149 2.67 -1.51 22.83
C SER A 149 2.16 -2.86 22.30
N GLY A 150 2.54 -3.24 21.08
CA GLY A 150 2.10 -4.46 20.43
C GLY A 150 0.83 -4.31 19.60
N HIS A 151 0.33 -3.08 19.38
CA HIS A 151 -0.80 -2.86 18.48
C HIS A 151 -0.33 -2.93 17.03
N ARG A 152 -1.04 -3.73 16.22
CA ARG A 152 -0.80 -3.79 14.78
C ARG A 152 -1.72 -2.84 14.05
N THR A 153 -1.17 -2.02 13.15
CA THR A 153 -1.93 -1.18 12.21
C THR A 153 -1.51 -1.51 10.78
N ALA A 154 -2.47 -1.66 9.87
CA ALA A 154 -2.21 -2.01 8.47
C ALA A 154 -2.99 -1.16 7.47
N LEU A 155 -2.35 -0.97 6.31
CA LEU A 155 -2.96 -0.50 5.08
C LEU A 155 -3.41 -1.71 4.27
N VAL A 156 -4.69 -1.74 3.88
CA VAL A 156 -5.23 -2.84 3.08
C VAL A 156 -5.90 -2.30 1.83
N SER A 157 -5.75 -3.02 0.73
CA SER A 157 -6.48 -2.69 -0.50
C SER A 157 -7.96 -3.07 -0.38
N ASP A 158 -8.76 -2.51 -1.27
CA ASP A 158 -10.19 -2.77 -1.35
C ASP A 158 -10.48 -4.27 -1.54
N GLY A 159 -11.56 -4.73 -0.92
CA GLY A 159 -11.98 -6.14 -0.96
C GLY A 159 -11.26 -7.05 0.03
N PHE A 160 -10.34 -6.53 0.86
CA PHE A 160 -9.76 -7.30 1.96
C PHE A 160 -10.87 -7.76 2.93
N VAL A 161 -10.84 -9.04 3.30
CA VAL A 161 -11.73 -9.63 4.31
C VAL A 161 -10.84 -10.24 5.38
N ALA A 162 -10.97 -9.76 6.62
CA ALA A 162 -10.26 -10.34 7.75
C ALA A 162 -10.58 -11.84 7.87
N ALA A 163 -9.54 -12.69 7.92
CA ALA A 163 -9.69 -14.12 8.06
C ALA A 163 -8.66 -14.68 9.07
N GLY A 164 -9.15 -15.32 10.15
CA GLY A 164 -8.32 -15.96 11.18
C GLY A 164 -8.46 -15.32 12.56
N ALA A 165 -7.90 -15.97 13.59
CA ALA A 165 -7.99 -15.60 15.02
C ALA A 165 -7.24 -14.30 15.42
N GLU A 166 -6.70 -13.60 14.44
CA GLU A 166 -6.08 -12.28 14.53
C GLU A 166 -6.95 -11.32 13.70
N GLU A 167 -8.19 -11.11 14.16
CA GLU A 167 -9.16 -10.27 13.46
C GLU A 167 -8.68 -8.82 13.55
N MET A 168 -7.90 -8.40 12.54
CA MET A 168 -7.79 -6.97 12.27
C MET A 168 -9.19 -6.44 11.99
N HIS A 169 -9.53 -5.31 12.58
CA HIS A 169 -10.78 -4.61 12.38
C HIS A 169 -10.52 -3.28 11.69
N GLU A 170 -11.43 -2.92 10.80
CA GLU A 170 -11.36 -1.64 10.09
C GLU A 170 -11.67 -0.48 11.07
N ILE A 171 -10.73 0.45 11.22
CA ILE A 171 -10.95 1.69 11.98
C ILE A 171 -11.36 2.86 11.06
N ALA A 172 -10.98 2.77 9.79
CA ALA A 172 -11.39 3.65 8.72
C ALA A 172 -11.15 2.96 7.37
N THR A 173 -11.75 3.50 6.30
CA THR A 173 -11.58 2.98 4.94
C THR A 173 -10.11 2.71 4.63
N ASN A 174 -9.79 1.45 4.32
CA ASN A 174 -8.46 0.93 4.00
C ASN A 174 -7.43 0.90 5.17
N VAL A 175 -7.80 1.29 6.40
CA VAL A 175 -6.93 1.23 7.59
C VAL A 175 -7.50 0.32 8.67
N TRP A 176 -6.70 -0.65 9.07
CA TRP A 176 -7.10 -1.77 9.91
C TRP A 176 -6.18 -1.91 11.12
N THR A 177 -6.72 -2.39 12.24
CA THR A 177 -5.94 -2.64 13.46
C THR A 177 -6.33 -3.92 14.18
N GLU A 178 -5.39 -4.61 14.82
CA GLU A 178 -5.66 -5.82 15.63
C GLU A 178 -6.31 -5.55 16.98
N GLU A 179 -6.21 -4.33 17.52
CA GLU A 179 -6.73 -4.03 18.85
C GLU A 179 -7.65 -2.80 18.83
N LEU A 180 -8.93 -3.04 19.03
CA LEU A 180 -9.89 -2.07 19.59
C LEU A 180 -10.31 -2.58 20.98
N GLY A 181 -9.31 -2.98 21.78
CA GLY A 181 -9.49 -3.37 23.17
C GLY A 181 -9.72 -2.12 24.01
N ALA A 182 -10.97 -1.68 24.10
CA ALA A 182 -11.36 -1.01 25.32
C ALA A 182 -11.09 -2.00 26.46
N ASP A 183 -10.24 -1.61 27.40
CA ASP A 183 -10.51 -1.87 28.81
C ASP A 183 -11.93 -1.33 29.10
N LEU A 184 -12.96 -2.08 28.71
CA LEU A 184 -14.20 -2.08 29.43
C LEU A 184 -13.92 -2.96 30.64
N PRO A 185 -13.88 -2.41 31.87
CA PRO A 185 -14.01 -3.25 33.04
C PRO A 185 -15.39 -3.91 32.96
N THR A 186 -15.45 -5.12 32.38
CA THR A 186 -16.44 -6.10 32.76
C THR A 186 -16.14 -6.47 34.20
N ASP A 187 -17.07 -6.08 35.07
CA ASP A 187 -17.25 -6.52 36.45
C ASP A 187 -16.91 -5.50 37.54
N LEU A 188 -17.87 -4.62 37.81
CA LEU A 188 -18.26 -4.31 39.19
C LEU A 188 -19.78 -4.26 39.25
N SER A 189 -20.39 -5.45 39.28
CA SER A 189 -21.73 -5.65 39.80
C SER A 189 -21.70 -6.86 40.73
N ASP A 190 -21.32 -6.63 41.98
CA ASP A 190 -21.97 -7.12 43.21
C ASP A 190 -20.99 -7.07 44.40
N ASP A 191 -21.13 -6.04 45.24
CA ASP A 191 -21.37 -6.14 46.69
C ASP A 191 -21.78 -4.76 47.27
#